data_AF-A0A537HF58-F1
#
_entry.id   AF-A0A537HF58-F1
#
_cell.length_a   1.000
_cell.length_b   1.000
_cell.length_c   1.000
_cell.angle_alpha   90.00
_cell.angle_beta   90.00
_cell.angle_gamma   90.00
#
_symmetry.space_group_name_H-M   'P 1'
#
loop_
_entity.id
_entity.type
_entity.pdbx_description
1 polymer ?
#
loop_
_entity_poly.entity_id
_entity_poly.type
_entity_poly.pdbx_seq_one_letter_code
_entity_poly.pdbx_strand_id
1 'polypeptide(L)'
;MTIDTRRQEADPLVHFIALRTNTDYSIPPSLILAAVVSWILWTFYSTELLFKTISRITSLSPSIALGAIGLPAFVATIPVAYIVYSVVNRRNEHFRRSEGFLWAAIGRLKNSTNSTDTTRMFAINTAERDLWGTAVNEKERSAYLWSLLTLVPYVGGFFLAYALYRVTNDFQKHEEREFATIEDVQRAVGMPVGPLPAQTRRWFPSRNSLAYFAASLATAGLFSIYWLYVAMLDPAAHFQVQSHLENEVQPIVSGLHSMSPSRPAAVAM
;
A
#
# COMPACT_ATOMS: atom_id res chain seq x y z
N MET A 1 32.72 -12.05 -30.59
CA MET A 1 31.82 -11.00 -30.06
C MET A 1 31.49 -11.37 -28.63
N THR A 2 32.32 -10.90 -27.71
CA THR A 2 32.22 -11.23 -26.28
C THR A 2 31.03 -10.48 -25.73
N ILE A 3 29.98 -11.20 -25.33
CA ILE A 3 28.87 -10.60 -24.59
C ILE A 3 29.44 -10.24 -23.22
N ASP A 4 29.68 -8.96 -23.01
CA ASP A 4 30.03 -8.39 -21.73
C ASP A 4 28.82 -8.52 -20.79
N THR A 5 28.82 -9.58 -19.98
CA THR A 5 27.81 -9.86 -18.96
C THR A 5 27.90 -8.91 -17.76
N ARG A 6 28.77 -7.88 -17.79
CA ARG A 6 28.87 -6.84 -16.74
C ARG A 6 28.00 -5.60 -16.99
N ARG A 7 27.07 -5.63 -17.94
CA ARG A 7 26.03 -4.60 -18.01
C ARG A 7 25.03 -4.80 -16.87
N GLN A 8 25.34 -4.13 -15.76
CA GLN A 8 24.37 -3.52 -14.83
C GLN A 8 23.40 -4.51 -14.17
N GLU A 9 23.85 -5.19 -13.10
CA GLU A 9 22.96 -5.25 -11.94
C GLU A 9 22.72 -3.79 -11.54
N ALA A 10 21.57 -3.24 -11.94
CA ALA A 10 21.19 -1.90 -11.52
C ALA A 10 21.29 -1.87 -9.98
N ASP A 11 22.03 -0.90 -9.46
CA ASP A 11 22.13 -0.63 -8.04
C ASP A 11 20.78 -0.89 -7.36
N PRO A 12 20.67 -1.82 -6.39
CA PRO A 12 19.40 -2.19 -5.80
C PRO A 12 18.60 -0.99 -5.28
N LEU A 13 19.27 0.04 -4.75
CA LEU A 13 18.60 1.28 -4.34
C LEU A 13 17.97 2.00 -5.53
N VAL A 14 18.73 2.17 -6.62
CA VAL A 14 18.24 2.81 -7.85
C VAL A 14 17.09 1.99 -8.45
N HIS A 15 17.19 0.67 -8.42
CA HIS A 15 16.13 -0.23 -8.86
C HIS A 15 14.82 -0.01 -8.08
N PHE A 16 14.86 -0.02 -6.75
CA PHE A 16 13.66 0.18 -5.94
C PHE A 16 13.09 1.60 -6.06
N ILE A 17 13.92 2.63 -6.27
CA ILE A 17 13.44 3.99 -6.58
C ILE A 17 12.69 4.01 -7.92
N ALA A 18 13.25 3.38 -8.97
CA ALA A 18 12.63 3.37 -10.29
C ALA A 18 11.25 2.69 -10.28
N LEU A 19 11.07 1.68 -9.42
CA LEU A 19 9.81 0.94 -9.28
C LEU A 19 8.65 1.78 -8.71
N ARG A 20 8.89 2.93 -8.07
CA ARG A 20 7.80 3.79 -7.52
C ARG A 20 6.74 4.12 -8.56
N THR A 21 7.15 4.37 -9.80
CA THR A 21 6.24 4.66 -10.92
C THR A 21 5.21 3.56 -11.19
N ASN A 22 5.55 2.32 -10.84
CA ASN A 22 4.69 1.14 -11.03
C ASN A 22 3.97 0.73 -9.74
N THR A 23 4.55 0.98 -8.56
CA THR A 23 3.98 0.56 -7.28
C THR A 23 3.09 1.62 -6.63
N ASP A 24 3.37 2.90 -6.86
CA ASP A 24 2.78 4.04 -6.14
C ASP A 24 1.78 4.79 -7.03
N TYR A 25 1.12 4.05 -7.93
CA TYR A 25 0.23 4.62 -8.93
C TYR A 25 -1.06 5.22 -8.32
N SER A 26 -1.56 6.28 -8.96
CA SER A 26 -2.82 6.91 -8.60
C SER A 26 -4.00 6.12 -9.16
N ILE A 27 -5.03 5.89 -8.34
CA ILE A 27 -6.30 5.31 -8.79
C ILE A 27 -7.25 6.47 -9.13
N PRO A 28 -7.81 6.54 -10.35
CA PRO A 28 -8.69 7.64 -10.73
C PRO A 28 -9.91 7.76 -9.80
N PRO A 29 -10.13 8.92 -9.14
CA PRO A 29 -11.23 9.06 -8.18
C PRO A 29 -12.62 8.92 -8.81
N SER A 30 -12.75 9.22 -10.11
CA SER A 30 -13.99 9.06 -10.88
C SER A 30 -14.51 7.62 -10.93
N LEU A 31 -13.66 6.62 -10.71
CA LEU A 31 -14.07 5.22 -10.62
C LEU A 31 -15.07 4.97 -9.48
N ILE A 32 -15.11 5.85 -8.47
CA ILE A 32 -16.08 5.73 -7.38
C ILE A 32 -17.54 5.81 -7.85
N LEU A 33 -17.80 6.45 -8.99
CA LEU A 33 -19.14 6.49 -9.56
C LEU A 33 -19.69 5.09 -9.84
N ALA A 34 -18.83 4.12 -10.18
CA ALA A 34 -19.25 2.74 -10.35
C ALA A 34 -19.72 2.10 -9.04
N ALA A 35 -19.07 2.41 -7.91
CA ALA A 35 -19.51 1.96 -6.59
C ALA A 35 -20.86 2.56 -6.19
N VAL A 36 -21.09 3.83 -6.51
CA VAL A 36 -22.38 4.50 -6.29
C VAL A 36 -23.48 3.84 -7.12
N VAL A 37 -23.25 3.64 -8.43
CA VAL A 37 -24.22 2.98 -9.33
C VAL A 37 -24.50 1.55 -8.87
N SER A 38 -23.47 0.79 -8.51
CA SER A 38 -23.61 -0.57 -7.98
C SER A 38 -24.48 -0.60 -6.73
N TRP A 39 -24.23 0.29 -5.76
CA TRP A 39 -25.00 0.36 -4.53
C TRP A 39 -26.48 0.73 -4.78
N ILE A 40 -26.75 1.68 -5.68
CA ILE A 40 -28.12 2.06 -6.07
C ILE A 40 -28.85 0.86 -6.69
N LEU A 41 -28.20 0.12 -7.61
CA LEU A 41 -28.82 -1.03 -8.26
C LEU A 41 -29.10 -2.18 -7.28
N TRP A 42 -28.18 -2.47 -6.35
CA TRP A 42 -28.42 -3.43 -5.27
C TRP A 42 -29.50 -2.98 -4.29
N THR A 43 -29.65 -1.68 -4.07
CA THR A 43 -30.75 -1.11 -3.28
C THR A 43 -32.09 -1.34 -3.98
N PHE A 44 -32.20 -1.02 -5.27
CA PHE A 44 -33.41 -1.33 -6.05
C PHE A 44 -33.73 -2.82 -6.08
N TYR A 45 -32.71 -3.67 -6.25
CA TYR A 45 -32.88 -5.12 -6.20
C TYR A 45 -33.47 -5.54 -4.85
N SER A 46 -32.89 -5.05 -3.75
CA SER A 46 -33.34 -5.39 -2.39
C SER A 46 -34.75 -4.88 -2.10
N THR A 47 -35.09 -3.68 -2.59
CA THR A 47 -36.44 -3.12 -2.50
C THR A 47 -37.44 -3.97 -3.28
N GLU A 48 -37.10 -4.42 -4.49
CA GLU A 48 -37.96 -5.30 -5.27
C GLU A 48 -38.13 -6.66 -4.60
N LEU A 49 -37.05 -7.25 -4.07
CA LEU A 49 -37.07 -8.54 -3.38
C LEU A 49 -38.01 -8.52 -2.16
N LEU A 50 -37.98 -7.44 -1.38
CA LEU A 50 -38.74 -7.35 -0.12
C LEU A 50 -40.17 -6.81 -0.32
N PHE A 51 -40.34 -5.79 -1.16
CA PHE A 51 -41.59 -5.03 -1.24
C PHE A 51 -42.33 -5.23 -2.56
N LYS A 52 -41.68 -5.78 -3.59
CA LYS A 52 -42.22 -5.99 -4.95
C LYS A 52 -42.67 -4.68 -5.61
N THR A 53 -42.02 -3.57 -5.24
CA THR A 53 -42.42 -2.22 -5.64
C THR A 53 -42.45 -2.05 -7.16
N ILE A 54 -41.41 -2.53 -7.85
CA ILE A 54 -41.26 -2.38 -9.31
C ILE A 54 -42.26 -3.29 -10.02
N SER A 55 -42.43 -4.53 -9.55
CA SER A 55 -43.45 -5.44 -10.08
C SER A 55 -44.86 -4.86 -9.99
N ARG A 56 -45.21 -4.21 -8.86
CA ARG A 56 -46.53 -3.58 -8.68
C ARG A 56 -46.78 -2.43 -9.65
N ILE A 57 -45.79 -1.59 -9.91
CA ILE A 57 -45.97 -0.40 -10.78
C ILE A 57 -45.84 -0.71 -12.27
N THR A 58 -45.10 -1.76 -12.65
CA THR A 58 -44.86 -2.15 -14.06
C THR A 58 -45.76 -3.29 -14.54
N SER A 59 -46.49 -3.96 -13.64
CA SER A 59 -47.20 -5.22 -13.91
C SER A 59 -46.31 -6.37 -14.40
N LEU A 60 -44.99 -6.27 -14.24
CA LEU A 60 -44.06 -7.37 -14.48
C LEU A 60 -44.18 -8.41 -13.36
N SER A 61 -43.85 -9.67 -13.67
CA SER A 61 -43.69 -10.67 -12.63
C SER A 61 -42.45 -10.36 -11.77
N PRO A 62 -42.45 -10.69 -10.46
CA PRO A 62 -41.29 -10.49 -9.60
C PRO A 62 -40.00 -11.11 -10.11
N SER A 63 -40.07 -12.28 -10.75
CA SER A 63 -38.89 -12.92 -11.31
C SER A 63 -38.29 -12.13 -12.48
N ILE A 64 -39.12 -11.56 -13.36
CA ILE A 64 -38.66 -10.72 -14.48
C ILE A 64 -38.07 -9.41 -13.94
N ALA A 65 -38.74 -8.76 -12.98
CA ALA A 65 -38.26 -7.53 -12.37
C ALA A 65 -36.90 -7.72 -11.67
N LEU A 66 -36.75 -8.79 -10.87
CA LEU A 66 -35.48 -9.14 -10.22
C LEU A 66 -34.38 -9.45 -11.23
N GLY A 67 -34.67 -10.20 -12.28
CA GLY A 67 -33.69 -10.48 -13.35
C GLY A 67 -33.23 -9.22 -14.07
N ALA A 68 -34.16 -8.32 -14.39
CA ALA A 68 -33.89 -7.07 -15.09
C ALA A 68 -33.00 -6.11 -14.28
N ILE A 69 -33.05 -6.15 -12.94
CA ILE A 69 -32.22 -5.31 -12.06
C ILE A 69 -30.93 -6.02 -11.65
N GLY A 70 -31.02 -7.33 -11.38
CA GLY A 70 -29.92 -8.13 -10.82
C GLY A 70 -28.74 -8.26 -11.76
N LEU A 71 -29.00 -8.45 -13.06
CA LEU A 71 -27.93 -8.54 -14.04
C LEU A 71 -27.15 -7.21 -14.16
N PRO A 72 -27.79 -6.04 -14.36
CA PRO A 72 -27.10 -4.75 -14.28
C PRO A 72 -26.39 -4.51 -12.94
N ALA A 73 -26.99 -4.89 -11.80
CA ALA A 73 -26.38 -4.72 -10.48
C ALA A 73 -25.06 -5.51 -10.36
N PHE A 74 -25.06 -6.76 -10.83
CA PHE A 74 -23.87 -7.60 -10.86
C PHE A 74 -22.79 -7.03 -11.78
N VAL A 75 -23.16 -6.62 -12.99
CA VAL A 75 -22.23 -5.99 -13.95
C VAL A 75 -21.63 -4.71 -13.36
N ALA A 76 -22.43 -3.88 -12.69
CA ALA A 76 -21.97 -2.67 -12.01
C ALA A 76 -21.01 -2.95 -10.83
N THR A 77 -21.00 -4.17 -10.30
CA THR A 77 -20.07 -4.59 -9.23
C THR A 77 -18.68 -4.92 -9.78
N ILE A 78 -18.53 -5.22 -11.08
CA ILE A 78 -17.24 -5.59 -11.69
C ILE A 78 -16.20 -4.46 -11.55
N PRO A 79 -16.49 -3.20 -11.88
CA PRO A 79 -15.54 -2.11 -11.64
C PRO A 79 -15.23 -1.92 -10.15
N VAL A 80 -16.17 -2.18 -9.24
CA VAL A 80 -15.92 -2.11 -7.79
C VAL A 80 -14.87 -3.13 -7.38
N ALA A 81 -14.99 -4.36 -7.86
CA ALA A 81 -14.00 -5.41 -7.63
C ALA A 81 -12.62 -5.01 -8.16
N TYR A 82 -12.55 -4.39 -9.34
CA TYR A 82 -11.29 -3.85 -9.88
C TYR A 82 -10.67 -2.76 -8.99
N ILE A 83 -11.48 -1.85 -8.41
CA ILE A 83 -10.97 -0.85 -7.46
C ILE A 83 -10.42 -1.55 -6.21
N VAL A 84 -11.13 -2.55 -5.69
CA VAL A 84 -10.66 -3.35 -4.52
C VAL A 84 -9.35 -4.06 -4.83
N TYR A 85 -9.24 -4.69 -5.99
CA TYR A 85 -7.99 -5.26 -6.48
C TYR A 85 -6.88 -4.20 -6.47
N SER A 86 -7.15 -3.03 -7.05
CA SER A 86 -6.17 -1.96 -7.20
C SER A 86 -5.67 -1.44 -5.85
N VAL A 87 -6.56 -1.18 -4.89
CA VAL A 87 -6.14 -0.68 -3.56
C VAL A 87 -5.34 -1.72 -2.77
N VAL A 88 -5.72 -3.00 -2.84
CA VAL A 88 -4.99 -4.08 -2.15
C VAL A 88 -3.66 -4.35 -2.82
N ASN A 89 -3.63 -4.41 -4.16
CA ASN A 89 -2.41 -4.68 -4.92
C ASN A 89 -1.40 -3.55 -4.76
N ARG A 90 -1.86 -2.29 -4.86
CA ARG A 90 -1.02 -1.11 -4.62
C ARG A 90 -0.36 -1.14 -3.26
N ARG A 91 -1.10 -1.53 -2.21
CA ARG A 91 -0.55 -1.73 -0.87
C ARG A 91 0.56 -2.79 -0.87
N ASN A 92 0.36 -3.95 -1.50
CA ASN A 92 1.38 -5.00 -1.50
C ASN A 92 2.64 -4.56 -2.24
N GLU A 93 2.47 -4.02 -3.44
CA GLU A 93 3.56 -3.57 -4.30
C GLU A 93 4.39 -2.48 -3.63
N HIS A 94 3.72 -1.50 -3.03
CA HIS A 94 4.36 -0.44 -2.28
C HIS A 94 5.20 -0.97 -1.11
N PHE A 95 4.62 -1.82 -0.27
CA PHE A 95 5.28 -2.29 0.95
C PHE A 95 6.50 -3.14 0.58
N ARG A 96 6.36 -4.01 -0.41
CA ARG A 96 7.44 -4.85 -0.92
C ARG A 96 8.60 -4.01 -1.48
N ARG A 97 8.30 -2.94 -2.21
CA ARG A 97 9.32 -2.02 -2.75
C ARG A 97 10.02 -1.26 -1.64
N SER A 98 9.26 -0.67 -0.72
CA SER A 98 9.81 0.06 0.43
C SER A 98 10.73 -0.83 1.26
N GLU A 99 10.27 -2.03 1.61
CA GLU A 99 11.06 -3.00 2.37
C GLU A 99 12.36 -3.35 1.63
N GLY A 100 12.29 -3.59 0.32
CA GLY A 100 13.46 -3.85 -0.52
C GLY A 100 14.46 -2.69 -0.53
N PHE A 101 13.98 -1.45 -0.65
CA PHE A 101 14.83 -0.26 -0.57
C PHE A 101 15.54 -0.18 0.79
N LEU A 102 14.82 -0.37 1.89
CA LEU A 102 15.37 -0.29 3.24
C LEU A 102 16.38 -1.40 3.51
N TRP A 103 16.10 -2.65 3.09
CA TRP A 103 17.06 -3.76 3.20
C TRP A 103 18.35 -3.46 2.43
N ALA A 104 18.24 -2.94 1.21
CA ALA A 104 19.40 -2.56 0.41
C ALA A 104 20.20 -1.41 1.07
N ALA A 105 19.51 -0.44 1.68
CA ALA A 105 20.15 0.69 2.33
C ALA A 105 20.90 0.25 3.60
N ILE A 106 20.24 -0.51 4.47
CA ILE A 106 20.80 -1.06 5.70
C ILE A 106 21.99 -1.98 5.39
N GLY A 107 21.87 -2.87 4.40
CA GLY A 107 22.95 -3.77 3.99
C GLY A 107 24.21 -3.02 3.55
N ARG A 108 24.05 -1.92 2.81
CA ARG A 108 25.17 -1.05 2.40
C ARG A 108 25.79 -0.30 3.55
N LEU A 109 24.97 0.23 4.46
CA LEU A 109 25.46 0.89 5.66
C LEU A 109 26.26 -0.06 6.54
N LYS A 110 25.76 -1.28 6.75
CA LYS A 110 26.45 -2.32 7.52
C LYS A 110 27.79 -2.71 6.91
N ASN A 111 27.87 -2.83 5.59
CA ASN A 111 29.10 -3.19 4.88
C ASN A 111 30.14 -2.06 4.81
N SER A 112 29.72 -0.80 4.99
CA SER A 112 30.59 0.38 4.89
C SER A 112 30.91 1.02 6.25
N THR A 113 30.36 0.49 7.34
CA THR A 113 30.56 1.01 8.70
C THR A 113 31.61 0.17 9.42
N ASN A 114 32.58 0.84 10.05
CA ASN A 114 33.54 0.15 10.91
C ASN A 114 32.82 -0.34 12.18
N SER A 115 33.13 -1.57 12.62
CA SER A 115 32.55 -2.14 13.84
C SER A 115 32.86 -1.33 15.11
N THR A 116 33.88 -0.47 15.08
CA THR A 116 34.22 0.44 16.19
C THR A 116 33.37 1.72 16.21
N ASP A 117 32.65 2.05 15.14
CA ASP A 117 31.70 3.17 15.10
C ASP A 117 30.36 2.74 15.75
N THR A 118 30.36 2.73 17.08
CA THR A 118 29.25 2.22 17.88
C THR A 118 27.96 3.01 17.70
N THR A 119 28.05 4.34 17.48
CA THR A 119 26.88 5.19 17.24
C THR A 119 26.19 4.83 15.93
N ARG A 120 26.96 4.70 14.84
CA ARG A 120 26.41 4.33 13.54
C ARG A 120 25.88 2.90 13.53
N MET A 121 26.63 1.97 14.13
CA MET A 121 26.19 0.57 14.26
C MET A 121 24.92 0.42 15.09
N PHE A 122 24.74 1.23 16.15
CA PHE A 122 23.51 1.22 16.94
C PHE A 122 22.28 1.59 16.10
N ALA A 123 22.39 2.65 15.28
CA ALA A 123 21.30 3.06 14.38
C ALA A 123 21.01 1.99 13.32
N ILE A 124 22.04 1.42 12.69
CA ILE A 124 21.90 0.35 11.69
C ILE A 124 21.21 -0.88 12.27
N ASN A 125 21.64 -1.34 13.45
CA ASN A 125 21.07 -2.52 14.10
C ASN A 125 19.62 -2.30 14.54
N THR A 126 19.28 -1.06 14.93
CA THR A 126 17.89 -0.68 15.28
C THR A 126 17.02 -0.72 14.03
N ALA A 127 17.47 -0.09 12.94
CA ALA A 127 16.81 -0.13 11.65
C ALA A 127 16.58 -1.56 11.15
N GLU A 128 17.61 -2.41 11.23
CA GLU A 128 17.55 -3.82 10.82
C GLU A 128 16.52 -4.60 11.63
N ARG A 129 16.52 -4.44 12.97
CA ARG A 129 15.58 -5.10 13.87
C ARG A 129 14.13 -4.66 13.59
N ASP A 130 13.92 -3.37 13.42
CA ASP A 130 12.58 -2.81 13.24
C ASP A 130 12.03 -3.18 11.84
N LEU A 131 12.89 -3.23 10.82
CA LEU A 131 12.55 -3.73 9.48
C LEU A 131 12.22 -5.24 9.50
N TRP A 132 12.98 -6.06 10.24
CA TRP A 132 12.62 -7.47 10.47
C TRP A 132 11.22 -7.61 11.09
N GLY A 133 10.92 -6.80 12.10
CA GLY A 133 9.60 -6.76 12.72
C GLY A 133 8.50 -6.37 11.73
N THR A 134 8.81 -5.48 10.79
CA THR A 134 7.91 -5.04 9.71
C THR A 134 7.65 -6.19 8.73
N ALA A 135 8.71 -6.80 8.18
CA ALA A 135 8.65 -7.90 7.21
C ALA A 135 7.81 -9.10 7.70
N VAL A 136 7.94 -9.46 8.99
CA VAL A 136 7.18 -10.56 9.59
C VAL A 136 5.68 -10.24 9.71
N ASN A 137 5.36 -8.97 9.99
CA ASN A 137 3.99 -8.53 10.27
C ASN A 137 3.21 -8.09 9.02
N GLU A 138 3.91 -7.62 7.98
CA GLU A 138 3.32 -6.95 6.81
C GLU A 138 3.14 -7.83 5.59
N LYS A 139 2.78 -9.09 5.84
CA LYS A 139 2.52 -10.10 4.81
C LYS A 139 1.56 -9.61 3.73
N GLU A 140 1.86 -10.03 2.50
CA GLU A 140 1.02 -9.78 1.33
C GLU A 140 -0.42 -10.27 1.54
N ARG A 141 -1.35 -9.56 0.90
CA ARG A 141 -2.77 -9.92 0.86
C ARG A 141 -3.14 -10.31 -0.56
N SER A 142 -3.88 -11.40 -0.75
CA SER A 142 -4.35 -11.75 -2.10
C SER A 142 -5.35 -10.71 -2.62
N ALA A 143 -4.89 -9.83 -3.51
CA ALA A 143 -5.74 -8.81 -4.15
C ALA A 143 -6.85 -9.45 -4.98
N TYR A 144 -6.55 -10.57 -5.65
CA TYR A 144 -7.54 -11.37 -6.37
C TYR A 144 -8.63 -11.91 -5.45
N LEU A 145 -8.26 -12.48 -4.31
CA LEU A 145 -9.24 -13.01 -3.35
C LEU A 145 -10.20 -11.92 -2.88
N TRP A 146 -9.67 -10.78 -2.43
CA TRP A 146 -10.51 -9.68 -1.94
C TRP A 146 -11.41 -9.11 -3.04
N SER A 147 -10.89 -8.95 -4.24
CA SER A 147 -11.67 -8.53 -5.42
C SER A 147 -12.81 -9.52 -5.72
N LEU A 148 -12.52 -10.82 -5.81
CA LEU A 148 -13.53 -11.84 -6.10
C LEU A 148 -14.59 -11.94 -5.00
N LEU A 149 -14.21 -11.81 -3.74
CA LEU A 149 -15.15 -11.81 -2.62
C LEU A 149 -16.14 -10.64 -2.69
N THR A 150 -15.76 -9.49 -3.25
CA THR A 150 -16.69 -8.37 -3.43
C THR A 150 -17.75 -8.60 -4.51
N LEU A 151 -17.54 -9.56 -5.42
CA LEU A 151 -18.51 -9.92 -6.44
C LEU A 151 -19.65 -10.79 -5.91
N VAL A 152 -19.53 -11.34 -4.69
CA VAL A 152 -20.56 -12.21 -4.11
C VAL A 152 -21.80 -11.36 -3.80
N PRO A 153 -22.97 -11.65 -4.39
CA PRO A 153 -24.20 -10.92 -4.10
C PRO A 153 -24.50 -10.85 -2.59
N TYR A 154 -24.94 -9.69 -2.11
CA TYR A 154 -25.26 -9.35 -0.70
C TYR A 154 -24.09 -9.39 0.29
N VAL A 155 -23.23 -10.41 0.22
CA VAL A 155 -22.11 -10.58 1.15
C VAL A 155 -20.88 -9.78 0.70
N GLY A 156 -20.79 -9.44 -0.58
CA GLY A 156 -19.69 -8.68 -1.16
C GLY A 156 -19.47 -7.31 -0.51
N GLY A 157 -20.56 -6.65 -0.04
CA GLY A 157 -20.47 -5.40 0.71
C GLY A 157 -19.75 -5.55 2.07
N PHE A 158 -19.94 -6.69 2.74
CA PHE A 158 -19.21 -7.02 3.97
C PHE A 158 -17.73 -7.26 3.68
N PHE A 159 -17.41 -8.04 2.63
CA PHE A 159 -16.03 -8.29 2.23
C PHE A 159 -15.31 -7.02 1.75
N LEU A 160 -16.02 -6.11 1.08
CA LEU A 160 -15.52 -4.77 0.75
C LEU A 160 -15.12 -4.02 2.03
N ALA A 161 -16.03 -3.90 3.00
CA ALA A 161 -15.75 -3.20 4.26
C ALA A 161 -14.57 -3.84 5.01
N TYR A 162 -14.48 -5.17 5.02
CA TYR A 162 -13.37 -5.86 5.66
C TYR A 162 -12.05 -5.68 4.92
N ALA A 163 -12.04 -5.71 3.58
CA ALA A 163 -10.84 -5.40 2.80
C ALA A 163 -10.32 -3.98 3.11
N LEU A 164 -11.23 -3.00 3.17
CA LEU A 164 -10.90 -1.62 3.52
C LEU A 164 -10.38 -1.47 4.96
N TYR A 165 -10.96 -2.22 5.91
CA TYR A 165 -10.46 -2.31 7.28
C TYR A 165 -9.00 -2.75 7.31
N ARG A 166 -8.67 -3.81 6.57
CA ARG A 166 -7.31 -4.35 6.50
C ARG A 166 -6.36 -3.39 5.82
N VAL A 167 -6.71 -2.84 4.66
CA VAL A 167 -5.86 -1.89 3.92
C VAL A 167 -5.56 -0.66 4.77
N THR A 168 -6.58 -0.05 5.39
CA THR A 168 -6.41 1.15 6.22
C THR A 168 -5.52 0.87 7.43
N ASN A 169 -5.78 -0.23 8.14
CA ASN A 169 -4.98 -0.62 9.30
C ASN A 169 -3.53 -0.95 8.91
N ASP A 170 -3.33 -1.61 7.77
CA ASP A 170 -2.00 -2.03 7.32
C ASP A 170 -1.16 -0.81 6.91
N PHE A 171 -1.73 0.19 6.22
CA PHE A 171 -1.04 1.46 5.90
C PHE A 171 -0.64 2.26 7.14
N GLN A 172 -1.51 2.35 8.14
CA GLN A 172 -1.19 3.07 9.38
C GLN A 172 0.02 2.45 10.10
N LYS A 173 0.05 1.12 10.19
CA LYS A 173 1.16 0.40 10.82
C LYS A 173 2.44 0.49 10.01
N HIS A 174 2.33 0.42 8.69
CA HIS A 174 3.44 0.54 7.77
C HIS A 174 4.13 1.89 7.89
N GLU A 175 3.37 2.98 7.79
CA GLU A 175 3.92 4.34 7.88
C GLU A 175 4.73 4.55 9.17
N GLU A 176 4.16 4.14 10.32
CA GLU A 176 4.82 4.29 11.62
C GLU A 176 6.17 3.57 11.69
N ARG A 177 6.24 2.36 11.11
CA ARG A 177 7.45 1.52 11.14
C ARG A 177 8.47 1.93 10.09
N GLU A 178 8.00 2.25 8.90
CA GLU A 178 8.82 2.71 7.79
C GLU A 178 9.55 3.99 8.17
N PHE A 179 8.84 5.00 8.70
CA PHE A 179 9.48 6.25 9.08
C PHE A 179 10.44 6.08 10.25
N ALA A 180 10.15 5.20 11.21
CA ALA A 180 11.11 4.87 12.26
C ALA A 180 12.39 4.26 11.67
N THR A 181 12.25 3.34 10.71
CA THR A 181 13.38 2.70 10.03
C THR A 181 14.18 3.69 9.19
N ILE A 182 13.51 4.57 8.43
CA ILE A 182 14.15 5.62 7.63
C ILE A 182 14.90 6.60 8.52
N GLU A 183 14.34 6.99 9.67
CA GLU A 183 15.05 7.85 10.62
C GLU A 183 16.36 7.23 11.11
N ASP A 184 16.35 5.93 11.42
CA ASP A 184 17.58 5.25 11.83
C ASP A 184 18.59 5.15 10.67
N VAL A 185 18.13 4.95 9.45
CA VAL A 185 18.97 5.03 8.24
C VAL A 185 19.55 6.45 8.08
N GLN A 186 18.76 7.50 8.29
CA GLN A 186 19.20 8.91 8.26
C GLN A 186 20.25 9.18 9.35
N ARG A 187 20.01 8.73 10.60
CA ARG A 187 21.01 8.81 11.68
C ARG A 187 22.30 8.10 11.30
N ALA A 188 22.21 6.92 10.70
CA ALA A 188 23.36 6.15 10.26
C ALA A 188 24.14 6.81 9.10
N VAL A 189 23.55 7.72 8.32
CA VAL A 189 24.29 8.53 7.33
C VAL A 189 24.68 9.92 7.84
N GLY A 190 24.45 10.20 9.12
CA GLY A 190 24.76 11.50 9.72
C GLY A 190 23.81 12.63 9.30
N MET A 191 22.63 12.31 8.77
CA MET A 191 21.61 13.30 8.45
C MET A 191 20.92 13.79 9.73
N PRO A 192 20.60 15.10 9.82
CA PRO A 192 19.78 15.61 10.90
C PRO A 192 18.37 15.02 10.80
N VAL A 193 17.94 14.36 11.87
CA VAL A 193 16.54 13.95 12.03
C VAL A 193 15.73 15.09 12.65
N GLY A 194 14.47 15.21 12.25
CA GLY A 194 13.57 16.25 12.77
C GLY A 194 13.45 16.19 14.31
N PRO A 195 13.05 17.31 14.96
CA PRO A 195 12.98 17.40 16.42
C PRO A 195 11.87 16.52 17.03
N LEU A 196 10.96 16.04 16.19
CA LEU A 196 9.84 15.18 16.56
C LEU A 196 10.10 13.75 16.07
N PRO A 197 9.88 12.72 16.90
CA PRO A 197 10.02 11.32 16.50
C PRO A 197 9.14 10.99 15.29
N ALA A 198 9.58 10.08 14.40
CA ALA A 198 8.85 9.65 13.20
C ALA A 198 7.42 9.24 13.51
N GLN A 199 7.24 8.57 14.65
CA GLN A 199 5.96 8.09 15.17
C GLN A 199 4.94 9.22 15.41
N THR A 200 5.40 10.46 15.58
CA THR A 200 4.54 11.65 15.74
C THR A 200 4.26 12.38 14.43
N ARG A 201 5.01 12.05 13.36
CA ARG A 201 4.88 12.62 12.03
C ARG A 201 4.00 11.70 11.17
N ARG A 202 2.69 11.74 11.41
CA ARG A 202 1.72 10.98 10.59
C ARG A 202 1.36 11.77 9.34
N TRP A 203 1.59 11.15 8.19
CA TRP A 203 1.26 11.72 6.87
C TRP A 203 0.12 10.93 6.20
N PHE A 204 -0.12 9.70 6.64
CA PHE A 204 -1.32 8.93 6.41
C PHE A 204 -2.38 9.29 7.46
N PRO A 205 -3.62 9.65 7.07
CA PRO A 205 -4.64 10.05 8.03
C PRO A 205 -4.93 8.96 9.08
N SER A 206 -4.88 9.32 10.37
CA SER A 206 -5.27 8.41 11.45
C SER A 206 -6.78 8.26 11.47
N ARG A 207 -7.27 7.23 10.79
CA ARG A 207 -8.68 6.86 10.72
C ARG A 207 -8.95 5.67 11.60
N ASN A 208 -10.00 5.77 12.42
CA ASN A 208 -10.47 4.64 13.20
C ASN A 208 -11.15 3.62 12.27
N SER A 209 -10.36 2.65 11.77
CA SER A 209 -10.80 1.63 10.82
C SER A 209 -11.94 0.77 11.38
N LEU A 210 -11.98 0.56 12.70
CA LEU A 210 -13.07 -0.16 13.36
C LEU A 210 -14.38 0.66 13.32
N ALA A 211 -14.31 1.97 13.62
CA ALA A 211 -15.47 2.85 13.51
C ALA A 211 -15.99 2.92 12.06
N TYR A 212 -15.08 2.94 11.08
CA TYR A 212 -15.43 2.94 9.66
C TYR A 212 -16.09 1.63 9.23
N PHE A 213 -15.60 0.50 9.74
CA PHE A 213 -16.22 -0.81 9.54
C PHE A 213 -17.62 -0.86 10.15
N ALA A 214 -17.79 -0.42 11.40
CA ALA A 214 -19.09 -0.35 12.04
C ALA A 214 -20.07 0.57 11.30
N ALA A 215 -19.62 1.76 10.86
CA ALA A 215 -20.43 2.69 10.06
C ALA A 215 -20.83 2.09 8.71
N SER A 216 -19.94 1.32 8.07
CA SER A 216 -20.21 0.59 6.83
C SER A 216 -21.35 -0.41 7.01
N LEU A 217 -21.36 -1.17 8.11
CA LEU A 217 -22.45 -2.11 8.41
C LEU A 217 -23.74 -1.38 8.76
N ALA A 218 -23.67 -0.36 9.62
CA ALA A 218 -24.84 0.40 10.07
C ALA A 218 -25.57 1.13 8.92
N THR A 219 -24.85 1.48 7.85
CA THR A 219 -25.39 2.17 6.67
C THR A 219 -25.63 1.23 5.49
N ALA A 220 -25.68 -0.09 5.71
CA ALA A 220 -25.86 -1.10 4.67
C ALA A 220 -24.91 -0.92 3.47
N GLY A 221 -23.63 -0.64 3.76
CA GLY A 221 -22.56 -0.48 2.78
C GLY A 221 -22.43 0.90 2.14
N LEU A 222 -23.33 1.86 2.42
CA LEU A 222 -23.24 3.21 1.86
C LEU A 222 -21.94 3.91 2.30
N PHE A 223 -21.60 3.81 3.59
CA PHE A 223 -20.35 4.39 4.10
C PHE A 223 -19.10 3.71 3.53
N SER A 224 -19.18 2.43 3.13
CA SER A 224 -18.07 1.75 2.44
C SER A 224 -17.66 2.44 1.14
N ILE A 225 -18.58 3.16 0.48
CA ILE A 225 -18.27 3.91 -0.75
C ILE A 225 -17.38 5.10 -0.43
N TYR A 226 -17.74 5.90 0.57
CA TYR A 226 -16.87 6.99 1.06
C TYR A 226 -15.50 6.44 1.50
N TRP A 227 -15.50 5.31 2.20
CA TRP A 227 -14.26 4.70 2.65
C TRP A 227 -13.40 4.17 1.50
N LEU A 228 -14.01 3.58 0.46
CA LEU A 228 -13.31 3.14 -0.74
C LEU A 228 -12.67 4.34 -1.46
N TYR A 229 -13.39 5.45 -1.59
CA TYR A 229 -12.86 6.71 -2.14
C TYR A 229 -11.63 7.20 -1.37
N VAL A 230 -11.74 7.20 -0.05
CA VAL A 230 -10.63 7.54 0.86
C VAL A 230 -9.43 6.61 0.65
N ALA A 231 -9.64 5.29 0.58
CA ALA A 231 -8.57 4.32 0.39
C ALA A 231 -7.86 4.46 -0.98
N MET A 232 -8.53 5.03 -1.98
CA MET A 232 -7.93 5.36 -3.28
C MET A 232 -6.98 6.57 -3.17
N LEU A 233 -7.29 7.54 -2.31
CA LEU A 233 -6.60 8.84 -2.24
C LEU A 233 -5.53 8.93 -1.16
N ASP A 234 -5.85 8.48 0.06
CA ASP A 234 -5.01 8.70 1.25
C ASP A 234 -3.54 8.28 1.08
N PRO A 235 -3.19 7.14 0.41
CA PRO A 235 -1.79 6.76 0.24
C PRO A 235 -0.93 7.77 -0.54
N ALA A 236 -1.52 8.66 -1.35
CA ALA A 236 -0.77 9.59 -2.18
C ALA A 236 0.13 10.56 -1.38
N ALA A 237 -0.35 11.04 -0.23
CA ALA A 237 0.42 11.94 0.63
C ALA A 237 1.62 11.21 1.25
N HIS A 238 1.40 9.98 1.69
CA HIS A 238 2.45 9.10 2.21
C HIS A 238 3.54 8.83 1.14
N PHE A 239 3.13 8.46 -0.09
CA PHE A 239 4.07 8.20 -1.19
C PHE A 239 4.93 9.42 -1.54
N GLN A 240 4.34 10.62 -1.52
CA GLN A 240 5.06 11.88 -1.76
C GLN A 240 6.18 12.08 -0.73
N VAL A 241 5.85 11.97 0.56
CA VAL A 241 6.81 12.17 1.66
C VAL A 241 7.91 11.13 1.62
N GLN A 242 7.55 9.85 1.47
CA GLN A 242 8.52 8.77 1.38
C GLN A 242 9.45 8.95 0.17
N SER A 243 8.92 9.31 -0.99
CA SER A 243 9.73 9.52 -2.20
C SER A 243 10.79 10.60 -1.98
N HIS A 244 10.47 11.65 -1.22
CA HIS A 244 11.41 12.70 -0.86
C HIS A 244 12.51 12.17 0.07
N LEU A 245 12.14 11.47 1.14
CA LEU A 245 13.10 10.90 2.10
C LEU A 245 14.05 9.89 1.43
N GLU A 246 13.52 9.01 0.58
CA GLU A 246 14.33 8.06 -0.15
C GLU A 246 15.29 8.75 -1.14
N ASN A 247 14.88 9.86 -1.77
CA ASN A 247 15.74 10.65 -2.66
C ASN A 247 16.86 11.38 -1.90
N GLU A 248 16.66 11.72 -0.63
CA GLU A 248 17.71 12.29 0.22
C GLU A 248 18.74 11.22 0.61
N VAL A 249 18.26 10.04 1.03
CA VAL A 249 19.11 8.95 1.54
C VAL A 249 19.89 8.26 0.42
N GLN A 250 19.25 7.98 -0.71
CA GLN A 250 19.81 7.15 -1.77
C GLN A 250 21.19 7.61 -2.31
N PRO A 251 21.43 8.90 -2.64
CA PRO A 251 22.72 9.30 -3.18
C PRO A 251 23.85 9.10 -2.18
N ILE A 252 23.61 9.34 -0.88
CA ILE A 252 24.62 9.14 0.17
C ILE A 252 24.94 7.65 0.31
N VAL A 253 23.92 6.81 0.45
CA VAL A 253 24.12 5.36 0.65
C VAL A 253 24.73 4.70 -0.59
N SER A 254 24.42 5.20 -1.79
CA SER A 254 25.06 4.73 -3.02
C SER A 254 26.51 5.16 -3.13
N GLY A 255 26.84 6.37 -2.65
CA GLY A 255 28.22 6.87 -2.56
C GLY A 255 29.14 6.00 -1.70
N LEU A 256 28.61 5.33 -0.68
CA LEU A 256 29.37 4.43 0.20
C LEU A 256 29.98 3.23 -0.55
N HIS A 257 29.38 2.82 -1.68
CA HIS A 257 29.94 1.75 -2.53
C HIS A 257 31.24 2.17 -3.24
N SER A 258 31.43 3.47 -3.49
CA SER A 258 32.60 4.01 -4.20
C SER A 258 33.85 4.21 -3.33
N MET A 259 33.75 3.99 -2.01
CA MET A 259 34.84 4.24 -1.04
C MET A 259 35.46 2.96 -0.46
N SER A 260 35.24 1.78 -1.07
CA SER A 260 35.95 0.56 -0.65
C SER A 260 37.46 0.79 -0.76
N PRO A 261 38.27 0.49 0.29
CA PRO A 261 39.69 0.81 0.28
C PRO A 261 40.37 0.11 -0.89
N SER A 262 41.06 0.88 -1.73
CA SER A 262 42.04 0.33 -2.66
C SER A 262 43.00 -0.56 -1.87
N ARG A 263 42.93 -1.87 -2.15
CA ARG A 263 43.83 -2.89 -1.62
C ARG A 263 45.27 -2.36 -1.72
N PRO A 264 46.04 -2.23 -0.63
CA PRO A 264 47.40 -1.69 -0.71
C PRO A 264 48.18 -2.52 -1.72
N ALA A 265 48.84 -1.83 -2.66
CA ALA A 265 49.69 -2.46 -3.66
C ALA A 265 50.66 -3.39 -2.93
N ALA A 266 50.65 -4.66 -3.32
CA ALA A 266 51.64 -5.62 -2.84
C ALA A 266 53.02 -5.02 -3.15
N VAL A 267 53.74 -4.64 -2.10
CA VAL A 267 55.15 -4.29 -2.21
C VAL A 267 55.84 -5.58 -2.63
N ALA A 268 56.22 -5.65 -3.91
CA ALA A 268 57.10 -6.69 -4.41
C ALA A 268 58.45 -6.54 -3.70
N MET A 269 58.98 -7.67 -3.25
CA MET A 269 60.30 -7.81 -2.62
C MET A 269 61.41 -7.23 -3.48
#